data_AF-A0A6J1WI63-F1
#
_entry.id   AF-A0A6J1WI63-F1
#
_cell.length_a   1.000
_cell.length_b   1.000
_cell.length_c   1.000
_cell.angle_alpha   90.00
_cell.angle_beta   90.00
_cell.angle_gamma   90.00
#
_symmetry.space_group_name_H-M   'P 1'
#
loop_
_entity.id
_entity.type
_entity.pdbx_description
1 polymer ?
#
loop_
_entity_poly.entity_id
_entity_poly.type
_entity_poly.pdbx_seq_one_letter_code
_entity_poly.pdbx_strand_id
1 'polypeptide(L)'
;MLPRHLSPEVAAALQSVRFIAQHIKDADKDNEVVEDWKFMSMVLDRFFLWLFTIACFVGTFGIIFQSPSLYDTRVPVDQQISSIPMRKNNFFYPKDVETYGIVS
;
A
#
# COMPACT_ATOMS: atom_id res chain seq x y z
N MET A 1 14.79 48.26 -45.16
CA MET A 1 13.74 49.13 -45.73
C MET A 1 12.65 48.23 -46.30
N LEU A 2 11.46 48.20 -45.71
CA LEU A 2 10.32 47.40 -46.20
C LEU A 2 9.48 48.27 -47.17
N PRO A 3 8.98 47.74 -48.30
CA PRO A 3 8.21 48.54 -49.26
C PRO A 3 6.89 49.03 -48.65
N ARG A 4 6.59 50.32 -48.81
CA ARG A 4 5.43 51.02 -48.21
C ARG A 4 4.10 50.81 -48.94
N HIS A 5 3.96 49.74 -49.72
CA HIS A 5 2.71 49.40 -50.42
C HIS A 5 2.33 47.95 -50.12
N LEU A 6 1.77 47.74 -48.93
CA LEU A 6 1.10 46.49 -48.59
C LEU A 6 -0.29 46.51 -49.26
N SER A 7 -0.54 45.55 -50.15
CA SER A 7 -1.89 45.29 -50.68
C SER A 7 -2.85 45.06 -49.50
N PRO A 8 -4.11 45.54 -49.57
CA PRO A 8 -5.10 45.37 -48.51
C PRO A 8 -5.26 43.91 -48.04
N GLU A 9 -5.05 42.95 -48.94
CA GLU A 9 -5.06 41.52 -48.63
C GLU A 9 -3.90 41.09 -47.70
N VAL A 10 -2.69 41.61 -47.94
CA VAL A 10 -1.51 41.32 -47.10
C VAL A 10 -1.65 41.96 -45.73
N ALA A 11 -2.24 43.16 -45.65
CA ALA A 11 -2.54 43.82 -44.39
C ALA A 11 -3.57 43.01 -43.57
N ALA A 12 -4.63 42.51 -44.20
CA ALA A 12 -5.63 41.66 -43.56
C ALA A 12 -5.03 40.33 -43.07
N ALA A 13 -4.22 39.65 -43.90
CA ALA A 13 -3.55 38.41 -43.50
C ALA A 13 -2.60 38.61 -42.31
N LEU A 14 -1.84 39.70 -42.28
CA LEU A 14 -0.96 40.03 -41.17
C LEU A 14 -1.74 40.29 -39.88
N GLN A 15 -2.93 40.89 -39.99
CA GLN A 15 -3.82 41.15 -38.87
C GLN A 15 -4.40 39.85 -38.29
N SER A 16 -4.78 38.90 -39.15
CA SER A 16 -5.24 37.56 -38.75
C SER A 16 -4.14 36.75 -38.06
N VAL A 17 -2.91 36.77 -38.59
CA VAL A 17 -1.76 36.09 -37.97
C VAL A 17 -1.42 36.72 -36.62
N ARG A 18 -1.50 38.06 -36.51
CA ARG A 18 -1.32 38.76 -35.23
C ARG A 18 -2.40 38.37 -34.21
N PHE A 19 -3.66 38.26 -34.64
CA PHE A 19 -4.75 37.83 -33.78
C PHE A 19 -4.53 36.41 -33.26
N ILE A 20 -4.17 35.47 -34.14
CA ILE A 20 -3.85 34.08 -33.78
C ILE A 20 -2.64 34.04 -32.82
N ALA A 21 -1.59 34.79 -33.11
CA ALA A 21 -0.39 34.84 -32.28
C ALA A 21 -0.68 35.43 -30.88
N GLN A 22 -1.52 36.45 -30.78
CA GLN A 22 -1.96 36.98 -29.50
C GLN A 22 -2.84 35.97 -28.75
N HIS A 23 -3.74 35.27 -29.46
CA HIS A 23 -4.64 34.31 -28.84
C HIS A 23 -3.90 33.06 -28.30
N ILE A 24 -2.89 32.58 -29.02
CA ILE A 24 -2.00 31.49 -28.56
C ILE A 24 -1.21 31.93 -27.33
N LYS A 25 -0.71 33.18 -27.33
CA LYS A 25 0.06 33.73 -26.21
C LYS A 25 -0.79 33.94 -24.95
N ASP A 26 -2.07 34.30 -25.12
CA ASP A 26 -3.00 34.45 -24.00
C ASP A 26 -3.46 33.09 -23.46
N ALA A 27 -3.62 32.07 -24.31
CA ALA A 27 -3.90 30.69 -23.90
C ALA A 27 -2.76 30.06 -23.08
N ASP A 28 -1.52 30.52 -23.26
CA ASP A 28 -0.37 30.06 -22.48
C ASP A 28 -0.38 30.53 -21.02
N LYS A 29 -1.13 31.59 -20.68
CA LYS A 29 -1.10 32.17 -19.32
C LYS A 29 -2.01 31.43 -18.33
N ASP A 30 -3.00 30.70 -18.81
CA ASP A 30 -3.85 29.84 -17.99
C ASP A 30 -3.23 28.44 -17.77
N ASN A 31 -2.10 28.13 -18.42
CA ASN A 31 -1.43 26.84 -18.29
C ASN A 31 -0.78 26.65 -16.92
N GLU A 32 -0.33 27.71 -16.23
CA GLU A 32 0.38 27.58 -14.95
C GLU A 32 -0.51 26.95 -13.86
N VAL A 33 -1.76 27.42 -13.74
CA VAL A 33 -2.72 26.88 -12.77
C VAL A 33 -3.16 25.47 -13.17
N VAL A 34 -3.35 25.21 -14.46
CA VAL A 34 -3.73 23.88 -14.96
C VAL A 34 -2.60 22.86 -14.73
N GLU A 35 -1.35 23.26 -14.87
CA GLU A 35 -0.18 22.43 -14.58
C GLU A 35 -0.09 22.07 -13.11
N ASP A 36 -0.38 23.00 -12.20
CA ASP A 36 -0.45 22.72 -10.76
C ASP A 36 -1.55 21.71 -10.42
N TRP A 37 -2.76 21.87 -10.97
CA TRP A 37 -3.84 20.90 -10.80
C TRP A 37 -3.49 19.53 -11.39
N LYS A 38 -2.76 19.51 -12.51
CA LYS A 38 -2.26 18.27 -13.13
C LYS A 38 -1.22 17.59 -12.25
N PHE A 39 -0.33 18.35 -11.61
CA PHE A 39 0.61 17.80 -10.63
C PHE A 39 -0.13 17.24 -9.41
N MET A 40 -1.08 17.99 -8.86
CA MET A 40 -1.90 17.55 -7.74
C MET A 40 -2.67 16.27 -8.06
N SER A 41 -3.26 16.16 -9.25
CA SER A 41 -3.98 14.94 -9.67
C SER A 41 -3.05 13.72 -9.81
N MET A 42 -1.84 13.89 -10.33
CA MET A 42 -0.84 12.81 -10.39
C MET A 42 -0.39 12.33 -9.00
N VAL A 43 -0.28 13.28 -8.07
CA VAL A 43 0.15 13.01 -6.70
C VAL A 43 -0.98 12.38 -5.87
N LEU A 44 -2.23 12.81 -6.05
CA LEU A 44 -3.42 12.24 -5.40
C LEU A 44 -3.66 10.78 -5.78
N ASP A 45 -3.39 10.39 -7.02
CA ASP A 45 -3.40 8.98 -7.45
C ASP A 45 -2.52 8.11 -6.53
N ARG A 46 -1.29 8.58 -6.24
CA ARG A 46 -0.36 7.86 -5.35
C ARG A 46 -0.82 7.92 -3.89
N PHE A 47 -1.30 9.06 -3.40
CA PHE A 47 -1.76 9.18 -2.01
C PHE A 47 -2.91 8.25 -1.66
N PHE A 48 -3.91 8.11 -2.54
CA PHE A 48 -5.01 7.17 -2.31
C PHE A 48 -4.53 5.72 -2.24
N LEU A 49 -3.58 5.34 -3.10
CA LEU A 49 -2.98 4.01 -3.08
C LEU A 49 -2.19 3.73 -1.79
N TRP A 50 -1.41 4.70 -1.32
CA TRP A 50 -0.65 4.58 -0.06
C TRP A 50 -1.59 4.52 1.15
N LEU A 51 -2.63 5.36 1.19
CA LEU A 51 -3.62 5.35 2.25
C LEU A 51 -4.37 4.03 2.32
N PHE A 52 -4.82 3.51 1.17
CA PHE A 52 -5.50 2.21 1.08
C PHE A 52 -4.59 1.08 1.57
N THR A 53 -3.34 1.09 1.13
CA THR A 53 -2.35 0.09 1.52
C THR A 53 -2.12 0.10 3.03
N ILE A 54 -1.91 1.27 3.62
CA ILE A 54 -1.74 1.44 5.08
C ILE A 54 -3.01 0.99 5.81
N ALA A 55 -4.20 1.35 5.33
CA ALA A 55 -5.46 0.91 5.92
C ALA A 55 -5.60 -0.62 5.90
N CYS A 56 -5.22 -1.29 4.81
CA CYS A 56 -5.19 -2.75 4.72
C CYS A 56 -4.21 -3.36 5.73
N PHE A 57 -3.00 -2.80 5.86
CA PHE A 57 -2.04 -3.26 6.85
C PHE A 57 -2.59 -3.07 8.27
N VAL A 58 -3.09 -1.88 8.60
CA VAL A 58 -3.67 -1.59 9.93
C VAL A 58 -4.87 -2.48 10.23
N GLY A 59 -5.75 -2.74 9.26
CA GLY A 59 -6.85 -3.68 9.44
C GLY A 59 -6.37 -5.11 9.69
N THR A 60 -5.37 -5.56 8.93
CA THR A 60 -4.77 -6.88 9.09
C THR A 60 -4.08 -7.02 10.46
N PHE A 61 -3.24 -6.06 10.81
CA PHE A 61 -2.56 -6.01 12.11
C PHE A 61 -3.57 -5.86 13.25
N GLY A 62 -4.61 -5.05 13.10
CA GLY A 62 -5.67 -4.89 14.08
C GLY A 62 -6.38 -6.20 14.38
N ILE A 63 -6.75 -6.96 13.34
CA ILE A 63 -7.36 -8.29 13.48
C ILE A 63 -6.38 -9.28 14.12
N ILE A 64 -5.12 -9.29 13.68
CA ILE A 64 -4.08 -10.18 14.23
C ILE A 64 -3.79 -9.87 15.70
N PHE A 65 -3.71 -8.59 16.08
CA PHE A 65 -3.50 -8.18 17.48
C PHE A 65 -4.74 -8.40 18.34
N GLN A 66 -5.94 -8.33 17.78
CA GLN A 66 -7.17 -8.67 18.49
C GLN A 66 -7.35 -10.19 18.62
N SER A 67 -6.78 -10.99 17.71
CA SER A 67 -6.72 -12.45 17.82
C SER A 67 -5.68 -12.86 18.87
N PRO A 68 -6.09 -13.31 20.07
CA PRO A 68 -5.20 -13.70 21.17
C PRO A 68 -4.56 -15.09 20.94
N SER A 69 -4.58 -15.62 19.71
CA SER A 69 -4.26 -17.02 19.42
C SER A 69 -2.78 -17.38 19.55
N LEU A 70 -1.88 -16.40 19.72
CA LEU A 70 -0.45 -16.63 19.97
C LEU A 70 -0.01 -16.32 21.41
N TYR A 71 -0.88 -15.77 22.26
CA TYR A 71 -0.64 -15.62 23.70
C TYR A 71 -1.49 -16.59 24.53
N ASP A 72 -2.03 -17.64 23.90
CA ASP A 72 -2.73 -18.70 24.63
C ASP A 72 -1.70 -19.57 25.38
N THR A 73 -1.32 -19.10 26.57
CA THR A 73 -0.49 -19.85 27.53
C THR A 73 -1.36 -20.80 28.37
N ARG A 74 -2.60 -21.09 27.93
CA ARG A 74 -3.51 -21.97 28.63
C ARG A 74 -3.23 -23.39 28.19
N VAL A 75 -3.15 -24.29 29.17
CA VAL A 75 -2.97 -25.72 28.93
C VAL A 75 -4.10 -26.20 28.00
N PRO A 76 -3.80 -26.90 26.89
CA PRO A 76 -4.83 -27.31 25.94
C PRO A 76 -5.87 -28.20 26.61
N VAL A 77 -7.14 -27.92 26.32
CA VAL A 77 -8.31 -28.59 26.91
C VAL A 77 -8.27 -30.12 26.73
N ASP A 78 -7.64 -30.62 25.68
CA ASP A 78 -7.44 -32.07 25.44
C ASP A 78 -6.73 -32.80 26.60
N GLN A 79 -5.90 -32.09 27.36
CA GLN A 79 -5.23 -32.65 28.54
C GLN A 79 -6.14 -32.74 29.77
N GLN A 80 -7.19 -31.92 29.85
CA GLN A 80 -8.17 -31.92 30.95
C GLN A 80 -9.35 -32.88 30.72
N ILE A 81 -9.75 -33.11 29.46
CA ILE A 81 -10.96 -33.91 29.13
C ILE A 81 -10.66 -35.26 28.45
N SER A 82 -9.39 -35.67 28.27
CA SER A 82 -9.09 -37.03 27.78
C SER A 82 -9.31 -38.07 28.89
N SER A 83 -10.57 -38.39 29.16
CA SER A 83 -11.00 -39.54 29.95
C SER A 83 -10.89 -40.85 29.16
N ILE A 84 -9.91 -40.98 28.26
CA ILE A 84 -9.62 -42.24 27.59
C ILE A 84 -8.92 -43.11 28.63
N PRO A 85 -9.50 -44.24 29.05
CA PRO A 85 -8.78 -45.15 29.93
C PRO A 85 -7.59 -45.68 29.13
N MET A 86 -6.38 -45.24 29.49
CA MET A 86 -5.14 -45.84 29.01
C MET A 86 -5.21 -47.33 29.37
N ARG A 87 -5.49 -48.18 28.38
CA ARG A 87 -5.44 -49.63 28.54
C ARG A 87 -4.00 -50.01 28.88
N LYS A 88 -3.74 -50.16 30.17
CA LYS A 88 -2.47 -50.58 30.76
C LYS A 88 -2.22 -52.06 30.45
N ASN A 89 -1.94 -52.39 29.20
CA ASN A 89 -1.55 -53.74 28.80
C ASN A 89 -0.08 -53.76 28.39
N ASN A 90 0.75 -54.16 29.37
CA ASN A 90 2.00 -54.90 29.21
C ASN A 90 3.22 -54.22 28.56
N PHE A 91 3.37 -52.89 28.62
CA PHE A 91 4.70 -52.31 28.35
C PHE A 91 5.58 -52.40 29.61
N PHE A 92 6.36 -53.46 29.67
CA PHE A 92 7.42 -53.71 30.64
C PHE A 92 8.54 -52.69 30.42
N TYR A 93 8.64 -51.68 31.28
CA TYR A 93 9.79 -50.78 31.35
C TYR A 93 10.82 -51.41 32.30
N PRO A 94 12.00 -51.86 31.83
CA PRO A 94 13.00 -52.47 32.69
C PRO A 94 13.57 -51.42 33.64
N LYS A 95 13.59 -51.74 34.95
CA LYS A 95 14.24 -50.95 35.99
C LYS A 95 15.51 -51.67 36.43
N ASP A 96 16.62 -51.47 35.72
CA ASP A 96 17.91 -52.01 36.17
C ASP A 96 19.14 -51.14 35.85
N VAL A 97 19.00 -49.89 35.37
CA VAL A 97 20.18 -49.08 34.96
C VAL A 97 20.45 -47.83 35.83
N GLU A 98 19.56 -47.41 36.73
CA GLU A 98 19.79 -46.17 37.52
C GLU A 98 20.32 -46.36 38.94
N THR A 99 20.34 -47.56 39.50
CA THR A 99 20.67 -47.74 40.94
C THR A 99 22.14 -48.03 41.24
N TYR A 100 22.99 -48.32 40.24
CA TYR A 100 24.42 -48.63 40.48
C TYR A 100 25.39 -47.44 40.31
N GLY A 101 24.92 -46.26 39.88
CA GLY A 101 25.78 -45.08 39.63
C GLY A 101 25.77 -44.00 40.72
N ILE A 102 24.96 -44.16 41.77
CA ILE A 102 24.71 -43.13 42.80
C ILE A 102 25.03 -43.61 44.23
N VAL A 103 25.69 -44.77 44.36
CA VAL A 103 26.29 -45.22 45.63
C VAL A 103 27.74 -45.63 45.36
N SER A 104 28.58 -44.65 45.03
CA SER A 104 30.02 -44.63 45.26
C SER A 104 30.43 -43.27 45.79
#